data_AF-A0A3P9AQV6-F1
#
_entry.id   AF-A0A3P9AQV6-F1
#
_cell.length_a   1.000
_cell.length_b   1.000
_cell.length_c   1.000
_cell.angle_alpha   90.00
_cell.angle_beta   90.00
_cell.angle_gamma   90.00
#
_symmetry.space_group_name_H-M   'P 1'
#
loop_
_entity.id
_entity.type
_entity.pdbx_description
1 polymer ?
#
loop_
_entity_poly.entity_id
_entity_poly.type
_entity_poly.pdbx_seq_one_letter_code
_entity_poly.pdbx_strand_id
1 'polypeptide(L)'
;MSREQASISELLLSLDSSELQEAERVRAAVNQQLRGAVLSSVVEYYLDSSSSQALLLLSSIREPHHKVLLEKLNESVSRSGTRLGALTLLGHLIRKQPPWVHHISRSPLLLSLLRCLKTDSDVVVLITGVLVLVTLLPMIPQAGKQHINDFFDVFGRLASRSCKNPGHEPVAHLVHLHAGTYSLFHRLYGMFPCSFISYLRLHYSMKENLDTFQEVVKPMLEHVRIHPELVTGTQDYELDPSR
;
A
#
# COMPACT_ATOMS: atom_id res chain seq x y z
N MET A 1 -4.10 -31.21 15.36
CA MET A 1 -4.96 -30.38 14.49
C MET A 1 -6.40 -30.58 14.94
N SER A 2 -7.07 -29.53 15.40
CA SER A 2 -8.39 -29.59 16.04
C SER A 2 -9.48 -29.89 15.00
N ARG A 3 -10.53 -30.65 15.34
CA ARG A 3 -11.66 -30.96 14.41
C ARG A 3 -12.27 -29.72 13.76
N GLU A 4 -12.27 -28.57 14.43
CA GLU A 4 -12.76 -27.29 13.90
C GLU A 4 -11.92 -26.75 12.72
N GLN A 5 -10.60 -26.95 12.73
CA GLN A 5 -9.69 -26.49 11.66
C GLN A 5 -9.88 -27.29 10.36
N ALA A 6 -10.20 -28.59 10.48
CA ALA A 6 -10.56 -29.42 9.34
C ALA A 6 -11.88 -28.97 8.71
N SER A 7 -12.89 -28.67 9.53
CA SER A 7 -14.19 -28.17 9.07
C SER A 7 -14.10 -26.82 8.35
N ILE A 8 -13.28 -25.89 8.83
CA ILE A 8 -13.09 -24.59 8.16
C ILE A 8 -12.41 -24.76 6.80
N SER A 9 -11.43 -25.66 6.68
CA SER A 9 -10.73 -25.89 5.41
C SER A 9 -11.68 -26.43 4.34
N GLU A 10 -12.60 -27.32 4.71
CA GLU A 10 -13.66 -27.82 3.81
C GLU A 10 -14.61 -26.69 3.40
N LEU A 11 -15.04 -25.84 4.34
CA LEU A 11 -15.89 -24.68 4.04
C LEU A 11 -15.19 -23.70 3.09
N LEU A 12 -13.89 -23.46 3.24
CA LEU A 12 -13.15 -22.56 2.36
C LEU A 12 -13.06 -23.10 0.93
N LEU A 13 -12.93 -24.42 0.74
CA LEU A 13 -12.94 -25.03 -0.59
C LEU A 13 -14.30 -24.89 -1.29
N SER A 14 -15.40 -24.90 -0.54
CA SER A 14 -16.76 -24.68 -1.06
C SER A 14 -17.14 -23.20 -1.20
N LEU A 15 -16.26 -22.25 -0.82
CA LEU A 15 -16.56 -20.83 -0.84
C LEU A 15 -16.81 -20.31 -2.26
N ASP A 16 -16.11 -20.86 -3.24
CA ASP A 16 -16.23 -20.53 -4.66
C ASP A 16 -17.12 -21.52 -5.44
N SER A 17 -18.06 -22.21 -4.74
CA SER A 17 -19.03 -23.11 -5.39
C SER A 17 -19.80 -22.38 -6.50
N SER A 18 -20.05 -23.09 -7.61
CA SER A 18 -20.88 -22.60 -8.71
C SER A 18 -22.35 -22.45 -8.33
N GLU A 19 -22.78 -23.11 -7.25
CA GLU A 19 -24.15 -23.01 -6.74
C GLU A 19 -24.28 -21.80 -5.81
N LEU A 20 -25.01 -20.77 -6.25
CA LEU A 20 -25.18 -19.51 -5.52
C LEU A 20 -25.69 -19.72 -4.08
N GLN A 21 -26.69 -20.58 -3.89
CA GLN A 21 -27.26 -20.83 -2.56
C GLN A 21 -26.26 -21.51 -1.62
N GLU A 22 -25.42 -22.41 -2.14
CA GLU A 22 -24.38 -23.06 -1.36
C GLU A 22 -23.30 -22.04 -0.98
N ALA A 23 -22.81 -21.27 -1.95
CA ALA A 23 -21.81 -20.22 -1.72
C ALA A 23 -22.30 -19.18 -0.69
N GLU A 24 -23.57 -18.76 -0.75
CA GLU A 24 -24.15 -17.84 0.23
C GLU A 24 -24.22 -18.43 1.64
N ARG A 25 -24.62 -19.69 1.76
CA ARG A 25 -24.69 -20.41 3.06
C ARG A 25 -23.30 -20.57 3.66
N VAL A 26 -22.34 -21.02 2.86
CA VAL A 26 -20.94 -21.21 3.28
C VAL A 26 -20.33 -19.86 3.69
N ARG A 27 -20.52 -18.81 2.89
CA ARG A 27 -20.07 -17.46 3.24
C ARG A 27 -20.67 -16.98 4.55
N ALA A 28 -21.98 -17.18 4.78
CA ALA A 28 -22.62 -16.81 6.03
C ALA A 28 -22.03 -17.57 7.23
N ALA A 29 -21.77 -18.88 7.07
CA ALA A 29 -21.16 -19.71 8.11
C ALA A 29 -19.73 -19.25 8.45
N VAL A 30 -18.90 -18.99 7.44
CA VAL A 30 -17.53 -18.49 7.63
C VAL A 30 -17.55 -17.10 8.27
N ASN A 31 -18.46 -16.22 7.84
CA ASN A 31 -18.58 -14.86 8.38
C ASN A 31 -18.94 -14.86 9.88
N GLN A 32 -19.81 -15.77 10.32
CA GLN A 32 -20.14 -15.92 11.76
C GLN A 32 -18.93 -16.30 12.61
N GLN A 33 -17.93 -16.97 12.02
CA GLN A 33 -16.73 -17.44 12.69
C GLN A 33 -15.49 -16.60 12.36
N LEU A 34 -15.63 -15.47 11.65
CA LEU A 34 -14.52 -14.68 11.09
C LEU A 34 -13.73 -13.91 12.16
N ARG A 35 -12.96 -14.64 12.96
CA ARG A 35 -12.12 -14.13 14.06
C ARG A 35 -10.95 -15.07 14.32
N GLY A 36 -9.86 -14.54 14.87
CA GLY A 36 -8.69 -15.33 15.29
C GLY A 36 -8.15 -16.21 14.15
N ALA A 37 -8.05 -17.52 14.38
CA ALA A 37 -7.50 -18.47 13.41
C ALA A 37 -8.29 -18.56 12.11
N VAL A 38 -9.63 -18.45 12.14
CA VAL A 38 -10.48 -18.52 10.93
C VAL A 38 -10.15 -17.37 9.99
N LEU A 39 -9.98 -16.17 10.56
CA LEU A 39 -9.58 -14.99 9.80
C LEU A 39 -8.22 -15.21 9.13
N SER A 40 -7.24 -15.74 9.87
CA SER A 40 -5.92 -16.07 9.31
C SER A 40 -6.03 -17.08 8.15
N SER A 41 -6.87 -18.10 8.29
CA SER A 41 -7.11 -19.10 7.22
C SER A 41 -7.81 -18.50 6.00
N VAL A 42 -8.73 -17.55 6.17
CA VAL A 42 -9.37 -16.84 5.04
C VAL A 42 -8.35 -15.97 4.31
N VAL A 43 -7.43 -15.32 5.02
CA VAL A 43 -6.33 -14.57 4.39
C VAL A 43 -5.42 -15.50 3.60
N GLU A 44 -4.99 -16.63 4.18
CA GLU A 44 -4.17 -17.64 3.49
C GLU A 44 -4.89 -18.17 2.24
N TYR A 45 -6.17 -18.52 2.37
CA TYR A 45 -6.99 -18.95 1.25
C TYR A 45 -7.07 -17.90 0.14
N TYR A 46 -7.23 -16.61 0.48
CA TYR A 46 -7.19 -15.54 -0.52
C TYR A 46 -5.82 -15.46 -1.21
N LEU A 47 -4.72 -15.59 -0.46
CA LEU A 47 -3.37 -15.50 -1.03
C LEU A 47 -3.08 -16.64 -2.02
N ASP A 48 -3.66 -17.82 -1.79
CA ASP A 48 -3.47 -18.98 -2.65
C ASP A 48 -4.45 -19.01 -3.84
N SER A 49 -5.69 -18.56 -3.65
CA SER A 49 -6.78 -18.69 -4.65
C SER A 49 -7.13 -17.40 -5.40
N SER A 50 -6.78 -16.23 -4.86
CA SER A 50 -7.33 -14.93 -5.28
C SER A 50 -8.88 -14.88 -5.29
N SER A 51 -9.54 -15.66 -4.44
CA SER A 51 -11.00 -15.75 -4.35
C SER A 51 -11.67 -14.41 -4.08
N SER A 52 -12.65 -14.06 -4.92
CA SER A 52 -13.47 -12.85 -4.75
C SER A 52 -14.41 -12.94 -3.53
N GLN A 53 -14.85 -14.16 -3.17
CA GLN A 53 -15.67 -14.37 -1.97
C GLN A 53 -14.85 -14.19 -0.70
N ALA A 54 -13.60 -14.68 -0.68
CA ALA A 54 -12.68 -14.43 0.42
C ALA A 54 -12.40 -12.93 0.58
N LEU A 55 -12.19 -12.21 -0.53
CA LEU A 55 -12.02 -10.76 -0.51
C LEU A 55 -13.26 -10.05 0.08
N LEU A 56 -14.47 -10.49 -0.27
CA LEU A 56 -15.70 -9.91 0.26
C LEU A 56 -15.81 -10.09 1.77
N LEU A 57 -15.50 -11.30 2.27
CA LEU A 57 -15.46 -11.59 3.70
C LEU A 57 -14.44 -10.70 4.42
N LEU A 58 -13.21 -10.62 3.91
CA LEU A 58 -12.15 -9.81 4.48
C LEU A 58 -12.48 -8.31 4.46
N SER A 59 -13.20 -7.85 3.43
CA SER A 59 -13.66 -6.46 3.33
C SER A 59 -14.73 -6.09 4.36
N SER A 60 -15.41 -7.08 4.96
CA SER A 60 -16.46 -6.86 5.97
C SER A 60 -15.93 -6.76 7.41
N ILE A 61 -14.63 -6.95 7.61
CA ILE A 61 -14.00 -6.97 8.94
C ILE A 61 -14.17 -5.63 9.64
N ARG A 62 -14.56 -5.70 10.92
CA ARG A 62 -14.73 -4.56 11.83
C ARG A 62 -13.76 -4.66 13.01
N GLU A 63 -13.74 -3.62 13.83
CA GLU A 63 -13.04 -3.66 15.11
C GLU A 63 -13.70 -4.67 16.06
N PRO A 64 -12.92 -5.42 16.89
CA PRO A 64 -11.46 -5.38 17.06
C PRO A 64 -10.68 -6.35 16.14
N HIS A 65 -11.36 -7.09 15.25
CA HIS A 65 -10.76 -8.17 14.45
C HIS A 65 -9.72 -7.68 13.42
N HIS A 66 -9.70 -6.38 13.12
CA HIS A 66 -8.68 -5.77 12.27
C HIS A 66 -7.24 -6.03 12.75
N LYS A 67 -6.99 -6.20 14.06
CA LYS A 67 -5.62 -6.42 14.57
C LYS A 67 -4.97 -7.67 13.98
N VAL A 68 -5.69 -8.79 14.04
CA VAL A 68 -5.25 -10.07 13.47
C VAL A 68 -5.08 -9.98 11.95
N LEU A 69 -5.98 -9.26 11.28
CA LEU A 69 -5.84 -9.00 9.84
C LEU A 69 -4.55 -8.24 9.51
N LEU A 70 -4.27 -7.16 10.24
CA LEU A 70 -3.07 -6.33 10.03
C LEU A 70 -1.78 -7.10 10.35
N GLU A 71 -1.78 -7.91 11.41
CA GLU A 71 -0.67 -8.81 11.74
C GLU A 71 -0.41 -9.82 10.62
N LYS A 72 -1.47 -10.48 10.12
CA LYS A 72 -1.33 -11.47 9.04
C LYS A 72 -0.91 -10.85 7.72
N LEU A 73 -1.41 -9.66 7.39
CA LEU A 73 -0.95 -8.90 6.23
C LEU A 73 0.52 -8.50 6.36
N ASN A 74 0.97 -8.09 7.56
CA ASN A 74 2.36 -7.71 7.80
C ASN A 74 3.32 -8.88 7.57
N GLU A 75 2.97 -10.07 8.08
CA GLU A 75 3.72 -11.31 7.80
C GLU A 75 3.77 -11.60 6.29
N SER A 76 2.62 -11.47 5.61
CA SER A 76 2.49 -11.82 4.20
C SER A 76 3.21 -10.85 3.27
N VAL A 77 3.21 -9.54 3.56
CA VAL A 77 4.02 -8.55 2.82
C VAL A 77 5.52 -8.80 3.00
N SER A 78 5.93 -9.29 4.17
CA SER A 78 7.33 -9.58 4.46
C SER A 78 7.86 -10.79 3.67
N ARG A 79 7.00 -11.76 3.31
CA ARG A 79 7.35 -12.98 2.59
C ARG A 79 7.29 -12.77 1.07
N SER A 80 8.39 -13.04 0.36
CA SER A 80 8.48 -12.83 -1.10
C SER A 80 7.37 -13.54 -1.90
N GLY A 81 7.05 -14.79 -1.56
CA GLY A 81 6.04 -15.58 -2.28
C GLY A 81 4.60 -15.08 -2.17
N THR A 82 4.24 -14.39 -1.08
CA THR A 82 2.87 -13.92 -0.84
C THR A 82 2.73 -12.39 -0.89
N ARG A 83 3.85 -11.67 -1.04
CA ARG A 83 3.93 -10.21 -0.99
C ARG A 83 2.99 -9.53 -1.97
N LEU A 84 3.01 -9.93 -3.23
CA LEU A 84 2.15 -9.32 -4.26
C LEU A 84 0.67 -9.51 -3.94
N GLY A 85 0.26 -10.73 -3.56
CA GLY A 85 -1.11 -11.04 -3.16
C GLY A 85 -1.55 -10.24 -1.94
N ALA A 86 -0.67 -10.10 -0.94
CA ALA A 86 -0.94 -9.34 0.29
C ALA A 86 -1.07 -7.83 0.03
N LEU A 87 -0.19 -7.25 -0.81
CA LEU A 87 -0.31 -5.85 -1.22
C LEU A 87 -1.58 -5.60 -2.04
N THR A 88 -1.92 -6.54 -2.92
CA THR A 88 -3.15 -6.48 -3.71
C THR A 88 -4.38 -6.52 -2.80
N LEU A 89 -4.41 -7.44 -1.83
CA LEU A 89 -5.46 -7.51 -0.80
C LEU A 89 -5.57 -6.20 -0.04
N LEU A 90 -4.45 -5.69 0.49
CA LEU A 90 -4.40 -4.44 1.23
C LEU A 90 -4.96 -3.27 0.40
N GLY A 91 -4.58 -3.18 -0.88
CA GLY A 91 -5.08 -2.18 -1.82
C GLY A 91 -6.59 -2.27 -2.07
N HIS A 92 -7.17 -3.48 -2.09
CA HIS A 92 -8.63 -3.64 -2.15
C HIS A 92 -9.31 -3.19 -0.85
N LEU A 93 -8.75 -3.57 0.30
CA LEU A 93 -9.32 -3.25 1.61
C LEU A 93 -9.34 -1.74 1.85
N ILE A 94 -8.21 -1.04 1.67
CA ILE A 94 -8.14 0.40 1.96
C ILE A 94 -9.04 1.24 1.04
N ARG A 95 -9.25 0.81 -0.21
CA ARG A 95 -10.16 1.50 -1.14
C ARG A 95 -11.61 1.49 -0.68
N LYS A 96 -12.00 0.54 0.19
CA LYS A 96 -13.31 0.52 0.84
C LYS A 96 -13.41 1.47 2.05
N GLN A 97 -12.33 2.15 2.41
CA GLN A 97 -12.23 3.08 3.55
C GLN A 97 -12.78 2.47 4.84
N PRO A 98 -12.22 1.32 5.29
CA PRO A 98 -12.72 0.67 6.48
C PRO A 98 -12.50 1.56 7.72
N PRO A 99 -13.37 1.47 8.73
CA PRO A 99 -13.32 2.36 9.90
C PRO A 99 -11.98 2.26 10.66
N TRP A 100 -11.30 1.12 10.57
CA TRP A 100 -10.02 0.85 11.22
C TRP A 100 -8.79 1.26 10.39
N VAL A 101 -8.94 1.84 9.20
CA VAL A 101 -7.81 2.15 8.29
C VAL A 101 -6.74 3.01 8.96
N HIS A 102 -7.14 3.91 9.86
CA HIS A 102 -6.24 4.79 10.59
C HIS A 102 -5.25 4.04 11.50
N HIS A 103 -5.58 2.83 11.95
CA HIS A 103 -4.68 1.98 12.74
C HIS A 103 -3.47 1.47 11.95
N ILE A 104 -3.53 1.48 10.61
CA ILE A 104 -2.38 1.09 9.77
C ILE A 104 -1.18 2.00 10.05
N SER A 105 -1.41 3.30 10.35
CA SER A 105 -0.34 4.25 10.68
C SER A 105 0.52 3.84 11.87
N ARG A 106 -0.04 3.05 12.80
CA ARG A 106 0.64 2.58 14.01
C ARG A 106 1.01 1.10 13.93
N SER A 107 0.66 0.43 12.84
CA SER A 107 0.92 -0.99 12.63
C SER A 107 2.30 -1.18 11.98
N PRO A 108 3.01 -2.29 12.29
CA PRO A 108 4.24 -2.65 11.57
C PRO A 108 4.00 -2.86 10.06
N LEU A 109 2.75 -3.05 9.63
CA LEU A 109 2.37 -3.19 8.22
C LEU A 109 2.82 -2.00 7.37
N LEU A 110 2.71 -0.76 7.88
CA LEU A 110 3.17 0.42 7.16
C LEU A 110 4.68 0.36 6.91
N LEU A 111 5.46 -0.01 7.93
CA LEU A 111 6.91 -0.16 7.81
C LEU A 111 7.29 -1.27 6.83
N SER A 112 6.56 -2.37 6.82
CA SER A 112 6.77 -3.46 5.85
C SER A 112 6.45 -3.04 4.42
N LEU A 113 5.39 -2.24 4.21
CA LEU A 113 5.09 -1.61 2.91
C LEU A 113 6.21 -0.68 2.46
N LEU A 114 6.68 0.22 3.34
CA LEU A 114 7.75 1.16 3.04
C LEU A 114 9.07 0.43 2.75
N ARG A 115 9.39 -0.60 3.54
CA ARG A 115 10.56 -1.45 3.29
C ARG A 115 10.46 -2.14 1.93
N CYS A 116 9.31 -2.74 1.61
CA CYS A 116 9.05 -3.33 0.30
C CYS A 116 9.32 -2.31 -0.82
N LEU A 117 8.76 -1.11 -0.72
CA LEU A 117 8.98 -0.06 -1.72
C LEU A 117 10.43 0.46 -1.77
N LYS A 118 11.21 0.30 -0.70
CA LYS A 118 12.64 0.68 -0.64
C LYS A 118 13.61 -0.44 -1.03
N THR A 119 13.21 -1.71 -1.02
CA THR A 119 14.14 -2.83 -1.28
C THR A 119 13.71 -3.80 -2.37
N ASP A 120 12.43 -3.90 -2.72
CA ASP A 120 11.96 -4.89 -3.70
C ASP A 120 12.46 -4.60 -5.12
N SER A 121 12.71 -5.65 -5.90
CA SER A 121 13.20 -5.59 -7.27
C SER A 121 12.12 -5.85 -8.31
N ASP A 122 11.02 -6.50 -7.93
CA ASP A 122 9.90 -6.83 -8.81
C ASP A 122 9.08 -5.57 -9.10
N VAL A 123 9.00 -5.19 -10.38
CA VAL A 123 8.32 -3.97 -10.82
C VAL A 123 6.82 -4.02 -10.53
N VAL A 124 6.18 -5.19 -10.64
CA VAL A 124 4.74 -5.35 -10.36
C VAL A 124 4.46 -5.14 -8.87
N VAL A 125 5.35 -5.63 -8.00
CA VAL A 125 5.28 -5.38 -6.55
C VAL A 125 5.45 -3.88 -6.26
N LEU A 126 6.39 -3.20 -6.91
CA LEU A 126 6.60 -1.75 -6.72
C LEU A 126 5.40 -0.93 -7.20
N ILE A 127 4.83 -1.25 -8.37
CA ILE A 127 3.60 -0.62 -8.90
C ILE A 127 2.45 -0.80 -7.91
N THR A 128 2.22 -2.04 -7.46
CA THR A 128 1.12 -2.34 -6.53
C THR A 128 1.32 -1.62 -5.20
N GLY A 129 2.54 -1.66 -4.65
CA GLY A 129 2.87 -1.01 -3.39
C GLY A 129 2.75 0.52 -3.46
N VAL A 130 3.17 1.16 -4.55
CA VAL A 130 3.08 2.63 -4.66
C VAL A 130 1.63 3.07 -4.75
N LEU A 131 0.77 2.32 -5.46
CA LEU A 131 -0.67 2.58 -5.50
C LEU A 131 -1.32 2.42 -4.13
N VAL A 132 -0.92 1.41 -3.36
CA VAL A 132 -1.35 1.25 -1.96
C VAL A 132 -0.94 2.45 -1.13
N LEU A 133 0.33 2.88 -1.21
CA LEU A 133 0.85 4.01 -0.45
C LEU A 133 0.13 5.32 -0.81
N VAL A 134 -0.01 5.62 -2.10
CA VAL A 134 -0.71 6.82 -2.60
C VAL A 134 -2.16 6.90 -2.13
N THR A 135 -2.83 5.74 -2.06
CA THR A 135 -4.22 5.62 -1.60
C THR A 135 -4.30 5.74 -0.09
N LEU A 136 -3.35 5.16 0.64
CA LEU A 136 -3.32 5.12 2.09
C LEU A 136 -2.97 6.48 2.72
N LEU A 137 -1.98 7.20 2.18
CA LEU A 137 -1.49 8.47 2.72
C LEU A 137 -2.58 9.47 3.15
N PRO A 138 -3.59 9.81 2.32
CA PRO A 138 -4.63 10.75 2.72
C PRO A 138 -5.54 10.24 3.85
N MET A 139 -5.56 8.92 4.10
CA MET A 139 -6.31 8.31 5.21
C MET A 139 -5.53 8.28 6.52
N ILE A 140 -4.22 8.53 6.46
CA ILE A 140 -3.32 8.55 7.62
C ILE A 140 -2.39 9.78 7.63
N PRO A 141 -2.91 11.02 7.50
CA PRO A 141 -2.07 12.22 7.46
C PRO A 141 -1.14 12.34 8.67
N GLN A 142 -1.57 11.87 9.84
CA GLN A 142 -0.78 11.84 11.08
C GLN A 142 0.52 11.02 10.99
N ALA A 143 0.61 10.07 10.05
CA ALA A 143 1.82 9.27 9.84
C ALA A 143 2.98 10.10 9.27
N GLY A 144 2.68 11.26 8.66
CA GLY A 144 3.67 12.18 8.11
C GLY A 144 4.77 12.50 9.12
N LYS A 145 4.42 12.93 10.33
CA LYS A 145 5.41 13.32 11.36
C LYS A 145 6.44 12.22 11.68
N GLN A 146 6.05 10.96 11.61
CA GLN A 146 6.92 9.82 11.96
C GLN A 146 7.67 9.26 10.76
N HIS A 147 7.06 9.29 9.56
CA HIS A 147 7.52 8.53 8.41
C HIS A 147 7.78 9.37 7.15
N ILE A 148 7.75 10.72 7.26
CA ILE A 148 7.90 11.60 6.10
C ILE A 148 9.18 11.34 5.29
N ASN A 149 10.31 11.13 5.98
CA ASN A 149 11.57 10.82 5.30
C ASN A 149 11.50 9.47 4.57
N ASP A 150 10.84 8.47 5.14
CA ASP A 150 10.64 7.18 4.47
C ASP A 150 9.78 7.33 3.20
N PHE A 151 8.76 8.20 3.24
CA PHE A 151 7.93 8.48 2.06
C PHE A 151 8.75 9.15 0.95
N PHE A 152 9.65 10.06 1.32
CA PHE A 152 10.53 10.75 0.38
C PHE A 152 11.58 9.81 -0.21
N ASP A 153 12.18 8.95 0.61
CA ASP A 153 13.13 7.93 0.15
C ASP A 153 12.49 6.95 -0.83
N VAL A 154 11.23 6.54 -0.57
CA VAL A 154 10.44 5.76 -1.53
C VAL A 154 10.30 6.52 -2.84
N PHE A 155 9.92 7.80 -2.81
CA PHE A 155 9.80 8.61 -4.02
C PHE A 155 11.12 8.68 -4.80
N GLY A 156 12.23 9.04 -4.15
CA GLY A 156 13.54 9.16 -4.79
C GLY A 156 13.98 7.84 -5.45
N ARG A 157 13.77 6.72 -4.76
CA ARG A 157 14.07 5.39 -5.32
C ARG A 157 13.22 5.09 -6.56
N LEU A 158 11.90 5.29 -6.49
CA LEU A 158 11.00 5.00 -7.60
C LEU A 158 11.23 5.93 -8.80
N ALA A 159 11.56 7.20 -8.56
CA ALA A 159 11.96 8.15 -9.60
C ALA A 159 13.25 7.70 -10.29
N SER A 160 14.28 7.33 -9.53
CA SER A 160 15.54 6.82 -10.09
C SER A 160 15.32 5.52 -10.87
N ARG A 161 14.46 4.63 -10.37
CA ARG A 161 14.07 3.39 -11.06
C ARG A 161 13.30 3.66 -12.35
N SER A 162 12.43 4.67 -12.37
CA SER A 162 11.68 5.06 -13.57
C SER A 162 12.58 5.68 -14.65
N CYS A 163 13.66 6.36 -14.23
CA CYS A 163 14.67 6.91 -15.14
C CYS A 163 15.55 5.82 -15.77
N LYS A 164 15.86 4.76 -15.03
CA LYS A 164 16.72 3.66 -15.46
C LYS A 164 15.88 2.58 -16.13
N ASN A 165 15.92 2.47 -17.45
CA ASN A 165 15.33 1.31 -18.14
C ASN A 165 16.35 0.14 -18.14
N PRO A 166 16.13 -0.95 -17.38
CA PRO A 166 17.02 -2.10 -17.42
C PRO A 166 16.94 -2.90 -18.73
N GLY A 167 16.11 -2.52 -19.71
CA GLY A 167 16.03 -3.13 -21.04
C GLY A 167 15.33 -4.49 -21.09
N HIS A 168 15.01 -5.08 -19.93
CA HIS A 168 14.41 -6.42 -19.81
C HIS A 168 12.93 -6.39 -19.38
N GLU A 169 12.44 -5.26 -18.87
CA GLU A 169 11.08 -5.15 -18.32
C GLU A 169 10.06 -4.78 -19.41
N PRO A 170 8.84 -5.35 -19.39
CA PRO A 170 7.77 -4.97 -20.30
C PRO A 170 7.51 -3.45 -20.22
N VAL A 171 7.41 -2.80 -21.39
CA VAL A 171 7.19 -1.34 -21.49
C VAL A 171 5.96 -0.90 -20.69
N ALA A 172 4.90 -1.70 -20.67
CA ALA A 172 3.69 -1.42 -19.89
C ALA A 172 3.99 -1.26 -18.40
N HIS A 173 4.84 -2.11 -17.82
CA HIS A 173 5.21 -2.01 -16.41
C HIS A 173 5.99 -0.72 -16.11
N LEU A 174 6.88 -0.31 -17.01
CA LEU A 174 7.64 0.94 -16.85
C LEU A 174 6.70 2.16 -16.88
N VAL A 175 5.72 2.17 -17.79
CA VAL A 175 4.70 3.23 -17.86
C VAL A 175 3.87 3.28 -16.58
N HIS A 176 3.43 2.13 -16.07
CA HIS A 176 2.65 2.07 -14.83
C HIS A 176 3.47 2.46 -13.60
N LEU A 177 4.76 2.11 -13.55
CA LEU A 177 5.67 2.55 -12.49
C LEU A 177 5.86 4.07 -12.52
N HIS A 178 6.08 4.64 -13.70
CA HIS A 178 6.18 6.08 -13.87
C HIS A 178 4.88 6.79 -13.43
N ALA A 179 3.71 6.30 -13.86
CA ALA A 179 2.42 6.83 -13.44
C ALA A 179 2.18 6.73 -11.92
N GLY A 180 2.59 5.63 -11.29
CA GLY A 180 2.55 5.45 -9.84
C GLY A 180 3.47 6.43 -9.12
N THR A 181 4.69 6.63 -9.64
CA THR A 181 5.68 7.59 -9.11
C THR A 181 5.16 9.03 -9.25
N TYR A 182 4.56 9.37 -10.40
CA TYR A 182 3.91 10.65 -10.64
C TYR A 182 2.74 10.90 -9.67
N SER A 183 1.93 9.87 -9.40
CA SER A 183 0.85 9.94 -8.43
C SER A 183 1.37 10.15 -7.00
N LEU A 184 2.50 9.52 -6.65
CA LEU A 184 3.17 9.73 -5.37
C LEU A 184 3.74 11.15 -5.26
N PHE A 185 4.35 11.69 -6.32
CA PHE A 185 4.80 13.08 -6.37
C PHE A 185 3.66 14.05 -6.03
N HIS A 186 2.52 13.94 -6.73
CA HIS A 186 1.36 14.80 -6.47
C HIS A 186 0.81 14.64 -5.04
N ARG A 187 0.80 13.41 -4.52
CA ARG A 187 0.36 13.14 -3.15
C ARG A 187 1.27 13.81 -2.12
N LEU A 188 2.59 13.66 -2.27
CA LEU A 188 3.58 14.25 -1.36
C LEU A 188 3.63 15.77 -1.49
N TYR A 189 3.58 16.31 -2.71
CA TYR A 189 3.55 17.75 -2.94
C TYR A 189 2.27 18.41 -2.42
N GLY A 190 1.11 17.74 -2.54
CA GLY A 190 -0.15 18.26 -2.02
C GLY A 190 -0.28 18.16 -0.50
N MET A 191 0.28 17.13 0.13
CA MET A 191 0.19 16.95 1.59
C MET A 191 1.31 17.65 2.35
N PHE A 192 2.53 17.61 1.80
CA PHE A 192 3.77 18.05 2.44
C PHE A 192 4.63 18.94 1.52
N PRO A 193 4.07 20.01 0.92
CA PRO A 193 4.79 20.87 -0.03
C PRO A 193 6.14 21.39 0.48
N CYS A 194 6.19 21.93 1.70
CA CYS A 194 7.39 22.57 2.25
C CYS A 194 8.49 21.54 2.49
N SER A 195 8.17 20.44 3.17
CA SER A 195 9.16 19.39 3.46
C SER A 195 9.58 18.66 2.20
N PHE A 196 8.67 18.42 1.27
CA PHE A 196 8.99 17.71 0.04
C PHE A 196 9.87 18.56 -0.88
N ILE A 197 9.59 19.85 -1.07
CA ILE A 197 10.48 20.74 -1.83
C ILE A 197 11.87 20.84 -1.18
N SER A 198 11.94 20.89 0.16
CA SER A 198 13.22 20.87 0.89
C SER A 198 14.00 19.59 0.59
N TYR A 199 13.33 18.43 0.63
CA TYR A 199 13.91 17.14 0.24
C TYR A 199 14.38 17.14 -1.23
N LEU A 200 13.54 17.59 -2.18
CA LEU A 200 13.91 17.60 -3.60
C LEU A 200 15.17 18.43 -3.83
N ARG A 201 15.26 19.61 -3.22
CA ARG A 201 16.44 20.49 -3.32
C ARG A 201 17.69 19.80 -2.77
N LEU A 202 17.60 19.18 -1.60
CA LEU A 202 18.74 18.49 -0.99
C LEU A 202 19.17 17.27 -1.82
N HIS A 203 18.22 16.42 -2.21
CA HIS A 203 18.51 15.15 -2.86
C HIS A 203 18.99 15.32 -4.31
N TYR A 204 18.35 16.20 -5.09
CA TYR A 204 18.63 16.36 -6.53
C TYR A 204 19.68 17.43 -6.84
N SER A 205 20.18 18.16 -5.84
CA SER A 205 21.40 18.97 -6.00
C SER A 205 22.68 18.11 -6.09
N MET A 206 22.60 16.85 -5.64
CA MET A 206 23.72 15.91 -5.75
C MET A 206 23.88 15.44 -7.20
N LYS A 207 25.11 15.48 -7.71
CA LYS A 207 25.44 15.17 -9.11
C LYS A 207 24.92 13.81 -9.58
N GLU A 208 24.95 12.81 -8.71
CA GLU A 208 24.48 11.44 -8.98
C GLU A 208 22.97 11.33 -9.26
N ASN A 209 22.17 12.31 -8.82
CA ASN A 209 20.72 12.33 -9.00
C ASN A 209 20.27 13.29 -10.10
N LEU A 210 21.19 14.03 -10.73
CA LEU A 210 20.85 15.09 -11.67
C LEU A 210 20.11 14.57 -12.91
N ASP A 211 20.48 13.40 -13.43
CA ASP A 211 19.80 12.80 -14.58
C ASP A 211 18.35 12.44 -14.24
N THR A 212 18.13 11.84 -13.05
CA THR A 212 16.76 11.55 -12.56
C THR A 212 15.95 12.83 -12.38
N PHE A 213 16.60 13.92 -11.94
CA PHE A 213 15.94 15.22 -11.86
C PHE A 213 15.50 15.71 -13.24
N GLN A 214 16.40 15.75 -14.23
CA GLN A 214 16.08 16.29 -15.56
C GLN A 214 14.99 15.49 -16.27
N GLU A 215 15.07 14.15 -16.20
CA GLU A 215 14.19 13.28 -16.98
C GLU A 215 12.85 12.97 -16.29
N VAL A 216 12.80 13.01 -14.95
CA VAL A 216 11.61 12.58 -14.19
C VAL A 216 11.04 13.72 -13.36
N VAL A 217 11.81 14.33 -12.47
CA VAL A 217 11.28 15.24 -11.45
C VAL A 217 10.99 16.64 -12.01
N LYS A 218 11.85 17.18 -12.87
CA LYS A 218 11.68 18.49 -13.48
C LYS A 218 10.40 18.55 -14.33
N PRO A 219 10.12 17.57 -15.22
CA PRO A 219 8.82 17.50 -15.89
C PRO A 219 7.64 17.49 -14.91
N MET A 220 7.73 16.79 -13.78
CA MET A 220 6.66 16.82 -12.76
C MET A 220 6.46 18.21 -12.16
N LEU A 221 7.55 18.91 -11.83
CA LEU A 221 7.53 20.27 -11.28
C LEU A 221 6.97 21.30 -12.27
N GLU A 222 7.25 21.15 -13.56
CA GLU A 222 6.72 22.03 -14.61
C GLU A 222 5.19 21.95 -14.76
N HIS A 223 4.58 20.85 -14.30
CA HIS A 223 3.14 20.60 -14.41
C HIS A 223 2.34 20.86 -13.12
N VAL A 224 3.00 21.30 -12.04
CA VAL A 224 2.30 21.69 -10.79
C VAL A 224 2.28 23.21 -10.60
N ARG A 225 1.20 23.68 -9.98
CA ARG A 225 1.11 25.07 -9.52
C ARG A 225 1.94 25.23 -8.25
N ILE A 226 2.44 26.45 -8.02
CA ILE A 226 3.07 26.81 -6.75
C ILE A 226 2.05 26.59 -5.63
N HIS A 227 2.41 25.76 -4.65
CA HIS A 227 1.56 25.48 -3.51
C HIS A 227 1.53 26.70 -2.58
N PRO A 228 0.36 27.21 -2.14
CA PRO A 228 0.26 28.43 -1.32
C PRO A 228 1.11 28.38 -0.04
N GLU A 229 1.13 27.24 0.65
CA GLU A 229 1.95 27.03 1.86
C GLU A 229 3.45 27.21 1.64
N LEU A 230 3.98 27.20 0.39
CA LEU A 230 5.39 27.53 0.15
C LEU A 230 5.70 29.01 0.40
N VAL A 231 4.67 29.88 0.45
CA VAL A 231 4.83 31.31 0.69
C VAL A 231 4.85 31.62 2.19
N THR A 232 3.96 31.00 2.95
CA THR A 232 3.71 31.35 4.36
C THR A 232 3.97 30.23 5.35
N GLY A 233 4.04 28.99 4.88
CA GLY A 233 4.21 27.80 5.70
C GLY A 233 5.68 27.47 5.97
N THR A 234 5.88 26.58 6.94
CA THR A 234 7.20 26.04 7.31
C THR A 234 7.12 24.52 7.42
N GLN A 235 8.27 23.85 7.40
CA GLN A 235 8.32 22.39 7.60
C GLN A 235 7.77 21.97 8.97
N ASP A 236 7.99 22.78 10.00
CA ASP A 236 7.51 22.50 11.35
C ASP A 236 5.98 22.62 11.45
N TYR A 237 5.40 23.68 10.86
CA TYR A 237 3.95 23.89 10.84
C TYR A 237 3.23 22.84 9.99
N GLU A 238 3.83 22.42 8.88
CA GLU A 238 3.27 21.41 7.98
C GLU A 238 3.03 20.05 8.66
N LEU A 239 3.84 19.72 9.66
CA LEU A 239 3.78 18.48 10.44
C LEU A 239 3.05 18.63 11.76
N ASP A 240 2.49 19.82 12.03
CA ASP A 240 1.70 20.07 13.22
C ASP A 240 0.34 19.35 13.12
N PRO A 241 -0.08 18.57 14.14
CA PRO A 241 -1.39 17.92 14.15
C PRO A 241 -2.60 18.86 14.10
N SER A 242 -2.41 20.16 14.34
CA SER A 242 -3.47 21.18 14.30
C SER A 242 -3.77 21.75 12.90
N ARG A 243 -3.01 21.33 11.88
CA ARG A 243 -3.18 21.72 10.48
C ARG A 243 -4.31 20.97 9.76
#